data_AF-A0A226GPS9-F1
#
_entry.id   AF-A0A226GPS9-F1
#
_cell.length_a   1.000
_cell.length_b   1.000
_cell.length_c   1.000
_cell.angle_alpha   90.00
_cell.angle_beta   90.00
_cell.angle_gamma   90.00
#
_symmetry.space_group_name_H-M   'P 1'
#
loop_
_entity.id
_entity.type
_entity.pdbx_description
1 polymer ?
#
loop_
_entity_poly.entity_id
_entity_poly.type
_entity_poly.pdbx_seq_one_letter_code
_entity_poly.pdbx_strand_id
1 'polypeptide(L)'
;MNFIKQMERINTIHQLISAERTGSPTTFAKKIGLSRSQLYNMLDFIKELDAPVRYCKKRESFYYESSYELILNYSLKTITCDELKEIYGGFHLRPILLDGAMVNLQ
;
A
#
# COMPACT_ATOMS: atom_id res chain seq x y z
N MET A 1 -7.71 -3.60 8.71
CA MET A 1 -6.41 -4.23 8.40
C MET A 1 -5.48 -3.12 7.93
N ASN A 2 -4.27 -2.99 8.49
CA ASN A 2 -3.39 -1.86 8.16
C ASN A 2 -2.72 -2.10 6.79
N PHE A 3 -2.96 -1.24 5.80
CA PHE A 3 -2.52 -1.44 4.40
C PHE A 3 -1.00 -1.60 4.29
N ILE A 4 -0.25 -0.76 5.00
CA ILE A 4 1.22 -0.78 5.03
C ILE A 4 1.74 -2.15 5.49
N LYS A 5 1.16 -2.71 6.56
CA LYS A 5 1.56 -4.04 7.05
C LYS A 5 1.29 -5.15 6.05
N GLN A 6 0.25 -5.02 5.22
CA GLN A 6 -0.01 -6.02 4.18
C GLN A 6 1.03 -5.95 3.07
N MET A 7 1.43 -4.75 2.66
CA MET A 7 2.48 -4.55 1.66
C MET A 7 3.81 -5.11 2.13
N GLU A 8 4.21 -4.84 3.38
CA GLU A 8 5.44 -5.40 3.98
C GLU A 8 5.42 -6.93 4.01
N ARG A 9 4.26 -7.52 4.34
CA ARG A 9 4.09 -8.98 4.31
C ARG A 9 4.28 -9.55 2.91
N ILE A 10 3.68 -8.94 1.88
CA ILE A 10 3.83 -9.40 0.49
C ILE A 10 5.29 -9.36 0.07
N ASN A 11 6.00 -8.27 0.40
CA ASN A 11 7.43 -8.16 0.10
C ASN A 11 8.25 -9.24 0.83
N THR A 12 7.95 -9.48 2.11
CA THR A 12 8.60 -10.54 2.89
C THR A 12 8.33 -11.94 2.31
N ILE A 13 7.10 -12.21 1.87
CA ILE A 13 6.73 -13.45 1.19
C ILE A 13 7.59 -13.62 -0.06
N HIS A 14 7.64 -12.60 -0.91
CA HIS A 14 8.39 -12.63 -2.16
C HIS A 14 9.88 -12.93 -1.92
N GLN A 15 10.51 -12.24 -0.98
CA GLN A 15 11.92 -12.48 -0.64
C GLN A 15 12.16 -13.91 -0.11
N LEU A 16 11.26 -14.43 0.72
CA LEU A 16 11.41 -15.78 1.27
C LEU A 16 11.21 -16.88 0.23
N ILE A 17 10.28 -16.70 -0.71
CA ILE A 17 10.06 -17.62 -1.85
C ILE A 17 11.24 -17.55 -2.81
N SER A 18 11.70 -16.34 -3.14
CA SER A 18 12.85 -16.14 -4.03
C SER A 18 14.15 -16.72 -3.46
N ALA A 19 14.31 -16.71 -2.13
CA ALA A 19 15.44 -17.33 -1.46
C ALA A 19 15.26 -18.84 -1.20
N GLU A 20 14.09 -19.41 -1.52
CA GLU A 20 13.68 -20.78 -1.20
C GLU A 20 13.80 -21.12 0.31
N ARG A 21 13.67 -20.16 1.23
CA ARG A 21 13.81 -20.36 2.69
C ARG A 21 12.50 -20.33 3.47
N THR A 22 11.40 -20.67 2.81
CA THR A 22 10.05 -20.58 3.39
C THR A 22 9.80 -21.64 4.47
N GLY A 23 10.30 -22.87 4.27
CA GLY A 23 10.01 -24.00 5.15
C GLY A 23 8.63 -24.61 4.89
N SER A 24 8.19 -25.51 5.78
CA SER A 24 6.82 -26.05 5.72
C SER A 24 5.77 -24.93 5.71
N PRO A 25 4.58 -25.12 5.12
CA PRO A 25 3.51 -24.10 5.13
C PRO A 25 3.16 -23.60 6.54
N THR A 26 3.24 -24.48 7.53
CA THR A 26 3.11 -24.15 8.97
C THR A 26 4.21 -23.21 9.45
N THR A 27 5.46 -23.53 9.14
CA THR A 27 6.62 -22.71 9.53
C THR A 27 6.60 -21.37 8.83
N PHE A 28 6.24 -21.36 7.55
CA PHE A 28 6.15 -20.16 6.75
C PHE A 28 5.07 -19.20 7.28
N ALA A 29 3.87 -19.73 7.59
CA ALA A 29 2.80 -18.94 8.20
C ALA A 29 3.24 -18.34 9.54
N LYS A 30 3.92 -19.12 10.39
CA LYS A 30 4.48 -18.64 11.66
C LYS A 30 5.53 -17.54 11.47
N LYS A 31 6.44 -17.68 10.49
CA LYS A 31 7.48 -16.67 10.19
C LYS A 31 6.88 -15.30 9.83
N ILE A 32 5.76 -15.29 9.13
CA ILE A 32 5.07 -14.06 8.68
C ILE A 32 4.03 -13.58 9.71
N GLY A 33 3.77 -14.38 10.75
CA GLY A 33 2.76 -14.07 11.76
C GLY A 33 1.33 -14.13 11.20
N LEU A 34 1.07 -15.10 10.31
CA LEU A 34 -0.23 -15.37 9.71
C LEU A 34 -0.74 -16.75 10.12
N SER A 35 -2.05 -16.96 10.01
CA SER A 35 -2.62 -18.31 10.04
C SER A 35 -2.30 -19.05 8.74
N ARG A 36 -2.40 -20.39 8.75
CA ARG A 36 -2.20 -21.20 7.53
C ARG A 36 -3.15 -20.76 6.41
N SER A 37 -4.42 -20.54 6.71
CA SER A 37 -5.41 -20.14 5.70
C SER A 37 -5.09 -18.75 5.11
N GLN A 38 -4.68 -17.80 5.95
CA GLN A 38 -4.25 -16.47 5.47
C GLN A 38 -3.02 -16.54 4.58
N LEU A 39 -2.06 -17.40 4.90
CA LEU A 39 -0.91 -17.64 4.02
C LEU A 39 -1.36 -18.13 2.64
N TYR A 40 -2.27 -19.10 2.57
CA TYR A 40 -2.78 -19.60 1.29
C TYR A 40 -3.52 -18.53 0.51
N ASN A 41 -4.37 -17.72 1.16
CA ASN A 41 -5.02 -16.58 0.50
C ASN A 41 -3.99 -15.60 -0.10
N MET A 42 -2.87 -15.36 0.61
CA MET A 42 -1.82 -14.46 0.15
C MET A 42 -1.01 -15.08 -0.99
N LEU A 43 -0.78 -16.39 -0.96
CA LEU A 43 -0.15 -17.12 -2.05
C LEU A 43 -1.03 -17.14 -3.29
N ASP A 44 -2.35 -17.30 -3.13
CA ASP A 44 -3.29 -17.27 -4.24
C ASP A 44 -3.36 -15.86 -4.86
N PHE A 45 -3.37 -14.81 -4.04
CA PHE A 45 -3.21 -13.43 -4.53
C PHE A 45 -1.91 -13.24 -5.34
N ILE A 46 -0.79 -13.80 -4.88
CA ILE A 46 0.47 -13.73 -5.63
C ILE A 46 0.38 -14.51 -6.95
N LYS A 47 -0.32 -15.66 -6.98
CA LYS A 47 -0.57 -16.40 -8.23
C LYS A 47 -1.47 -15.63 -9.20
N GLU A 48 -2.42 -14.84 -8.70
CA GLU A 48 -3.24 -13.94 -9.53
C GLU A 48 -2.41 -12.85 -10.21
N LEU A 49 -1.23 -12.52 -9.67
CA LEU A 49 -0.23 -11.63 -10.29
C LEU A 49 0.68 -12.36 -11.28
N ASP A 50 0.22 -13.48 -11.85
CA ASP A 50 0.98 -14.36 -12.75
C ASP A 50 2.27 -14.94 -12.15
N ALA A 51 2.39 -14.99 -10.83
CA ALA A 51 3.57 -15.54 -10.19
C ALA A 51 3.55 -17.10 -10.21
N PRO A 52 4.56 -17.77 -10.79
CA PRO A 52 4.57 -19.22 -10.90
C PRO A 52 5.07 -19.89 -9.60
N VAL A 53 4.32 -19.73 -8.51
CA VAL A 53 4.67 -20.27 -7.18
C VAL A 53 4.31 -21.75 -7.08
N ARG A 54 5.30 -22.59 -6.74
CA ARG A 54 5.09 -24.01 -6.42
C ARG A 54 5.66 -24.38 -5.07
N TYR A 55 5.14 -25.45 -4.48
CA TYR A 55 5.66 -26.04 -3.25
C TYR A 55 6.38 -27.35 -3.52
N CYS A 56 7.63 -27.46 -3.09
CA CYS A 56 8.39 -28.70 -3.14
C CYS A 56 8.34 -29.40 -1.77
N LYS A 57 7.73 -30.58 -1.69
CA LYS A 57 7.72 -31.41 -0.47
C LYS A 57 9.13 -31.88 -0.06
N LYS A 58 10.00 -32.19 -1.02
CA LYS A 58 11.37 -32.68 -0.74
C LYS A 58 12.27 -31.61 -0.12
N ARG A 59 12.14 -30.36 -0.58
CA ARG A 59 12.87 -29.20 -0.05
C ARG A 59 12.16 -28.52 1.11
N GLU A 60 10.94 -28.96 1.40
CA GLU A 60 9.98 -28.30 2.29
C GLU A 60 9.96 -26.78 2.08
N SER A 61 9.81 -26.32 0.84
CA SER A 61 9.86 -24.89 0.56
C SER A 61 9.07 -24.53 -0.69
N PHE A 62 8.49 -23.33 -0.69
CA PHE A 62 7.95 -22.65 -1.86
C PHE A 62 9.07 -22.03 -2.67
N TYR A 63 8.93 -22.11 -3.99
CA TYR A 63 9.86 -21.58 -4.97
C TYR A 63 9.10 -21.06 -6.20
N TYR A 64 9.75 -20.20 -6.98
CA TYR A 64 9.25 -19.77 -8.29
C TYR A 64 9.75 -20.73 -9.37
N GLU A 65 8.84 -21.25 -10.20
CA GLU A 65 9.20 -22.15 -11.31
C GLU A 65 9.89 -21.40 -12.47
N SER A 66 9.64 -20.11 -12.61
CA SER A 66 10.30 -19.24 -13.58
C SER A 66 10.82 -17.98 -12.88
N SER A 67 11.78 -17.29 -13.50
CA SER A 67 12.29 -16.01 -12.99
C SER A 67 11.13 -15.02 -12.84
N TYR A 68 10.82 -14.68 -11.60
CA TYR A 68 9.72 -13.78 -11.26
C TYR A 68 10.25 -12.78 -10.24
N GLU A 69 10.07 -11.49 -10.52
CA GLU A 69 10.47 -10.38 -9.67
C GLU A 69 9.23 -9.51 -9.40
N LEU A 70 8.94 -9.27 -8.12
CA LEU A 70 7.83 -8.43 -7.71
C LEU A 70 8.37 -7.10 -7.18
N ILE A 71 8.10 -6.03 -7.91
CA ILE A 71 8.47 -4.66 -7.54
C ILE A 71 7.22 -3.91 -7.09
N LEU A 72 7.18 -3.51 -5.82
CA LEU A 72 6.07 -2.75 -5.24
C LEU A 72 6.52 -1.31 -4.95
N ASN A 73 6.00 -0.36 -5.72
CA ASN A 73 6.26 1.07 -5.54
C ASN A 73 4.99 1.76 -5.02
N TYR A 74 5.05 2.38 -3.85
CA TYR A 74 3.93 3.16 -3.29
C TYR A 74 4.42 4.50 -2.74
N SER A 75 3.62 5.54 -2.94
CA SER A 75 3.86 6.88 -2.40
C SER A 75 2.65 7.30 -1.58
N LEU A 76 2.85 7.57 -0.29
CA LEU A 76 1.81 8.07 0.59
C LEU A 76 2.05 9.56 0.80
N LYS A 77 1.16 10.40 0.25
CA LYS A 77 1.11 11.83 0.56
C LYS A 77 -0.05 12.07 1.50
N THR A 78 0.24 12.30 2.78
CA THR A 78 -0.77 12.82 3.71
C THR A 78 -0.95 14.29 3.40
N ILE A 79 -2.12 14.65 2.87
CA ILE A 79 -2.51 16.06 2.74
C ILE A 79 -2.95 16.49 4.14
N THR A 80 -2.04 17.13 4.88
CA THR A 80 -2.41 17.88 6.08
C THR A 80 -3.32 19.03 5.65
N CYS A 81 -4.37 19.31 6.43
CA CYS A 81 -5.42 20.29 6.15
C CYS A 81 -4.94 21.75 5.92
N ASP A 82 -3.64 22.02 5.95
CA ASP A 82 -3.04 23.32 5.63
C ASP A 82 -3.07 23.63 4.12
N GLU A 83 -3.38 22.66 3.26
CA GLU A 83 -3.78 22.91 1.86
C GLU A 83 -5.30 22.94 1.70
N LEU A 84 -6.07 23.30 2.74
CA LEU A 84 -7.41 23.88 2.53
C LEU A 84 -7.20 25.20 1.78
N LYS A 85 -7.11 25.12 0.45
CA LYS A 85 -7.32 26.29 -0.40
C LYS A 85 -8.68 26.83 0.00
N GLU A 86 -8.69 27.96 0.70
CA GLU A 86 -9.87 28.78 0.87
C GLU A 86 -10.34 29.18 -0.53
N ILE A 87 -11.17 28.35 -1.14
CA ILE A 87 -11.94 28.74 -2.31
C ILE A 87 -13.04 29.66 -1.78
N TYR A 88 -12.73 30.95 -1.73
CA TYR A 88 -13.75 32.00 -1.62
C TYR A 88 -14.61 31.93 -2.88
N GLY A 89 -15.69 31.15 -2.80
CA GLY A 89 -16.76 31.16 -3.77
C GLY A 89 -17.47 32.51 -3.74
N GLY A 90 -16.99 33.45 -4.55
CA GLY A 90 -17.69 34.66 -4.97
C GLY A 90 -18.38 35.45 -3.85
N PHE A 91 -17.62 36.30 -3.15
CA PHE A 91 -18.26 37.35 -2.37
C PHE A 91 -18.73 38.47 -3.31
N HIS A 92 -19.94 38.31 -3.86
CA HIS A 92 -20.67 39.42 -4.47
C HIS A 92 -21.18 40.35 -3.37
N LEU A 93 -20.29 41.13 -2.76
CA LEU A 93 -20.71 42.40 -2.20
C LEU A 93 -21.07 43.29 -3.39
N ARG A 94 -22.36 43.43 -3.65
CA ARG A 94 -22.84 44.63 -4.34
C ARG A 94 -22.40 45.82 -3.48
N PRO A 95 -21.60 46.77 -3.98
CA PRO A 95 -21.37 48.00 -3.25
C PRO A 95 -22.70 48.75 -3.25
N ILE A 96 -23.42 48.68 -2.14
CA ILE A 96 -24.46 49.65 -1.86
C ILE A 96 -23.69 50.93 -1.55
N LEU A 97 -23.87 51.95 -2.39
CA LEU A 97 -23.41 53.31 -2.17
C LEU A 97 -23.62 53.68 -0.69
N LEU A 98 -22.52 53.87 0.03
CA LEU A 98 -22.52 54.67 1.24
C LEU A 98 -21.48 55.76 1.01
N ASP A 99 -21.98 56.99 1.10
CA ASP A 99 -21.36 58.22 0.68
C ASP A 99 -19.94 58.42 1.22
N GLY A 100 -19.06 58.87 0.33
CA GLY A 100 -17.95 59.78 0.63
C GLY A 100 -17.14 59.51 1.89
N ALA A 101 -16.22 58.54 1.85
CA ALA A 101 -15.01 58.59 2.67
C ALA A 101 -13.86 57.86 1.95
N MET A 102 -12.93 58.64 1.39
CA MET A 102 -11.63 58.12 0.99
C MET A 102 -10.83 57.83 2.25
N VAL A 103 -10.69 56.56 2.63
CA VAL A 103 -9.70 56.17 3.63
C VAL A 103 -8.39 55.90 2.89
N ASN A 104 -7.49 56.87 2.99
CA ASN A 104 -6.09 56.74 2.61
C ASN A 104 -5.42 55.74 3.56
N LEU A 105 -4.84 54.67 3.04
CA LEU A 105 -4.00 53.75 3.83
C LEU A 105 -2.55 54.23 3.72
N GLN A 106 -2.00 54.66 4.85
CA GLN A 106 -0.56 54.84 5.07
C GLN A 106 -0.03 53.68 5.90
#